data_AF-A0A4Y2CQG0-F1
#
_entry.id   AF-A0A4Y2CQG0-F1
#
_cell.length_a   1.000
_cell.length_b   1.000
_cell.length_c   1.000
_cell.angle_alpha   90.00
_cell.angle_beta   90.00
_cell.angle_gamma   90.00
#
_symmetry.space_group_name_H-M   'P 1'
#
loop_
_entity.id
_entity.type
_entity.pdbx_description
1 polymer ?
#
loop_
_entity_poly.entity_id
_entity_poly.type
_entity_poly.pdbx_seq_one_letter_code
_entity_poly.pdbx_strand_id
1 'polypeptide(L)'
;MLAEVSKKIHSHKLIEAKDNITIFESEGRINELEIQRLNWEHLEKEDVKMIYTDGSKMDDKVVCNFVSFTTGKEFEHRIYRLSDNCSVFMAEVLAIKLVVEYIIEHH
;
A
#
# COMPACT_ATOMS: atom_id res chain seq x y z
N MET A 1 -3.40 -24.28 -33.50
CA MET A 1 -3.90 -23.02 -32.92
C MET A 1 -3.41 -22.77 -31.49
N LEU A 2 -3.46 -23.75 -30.56
CA LEU A 2 -2.95 -23.56 -29.18
C LEU A 2 -1.41 -23.45 -29.07
N ALA A 3 -0.65 -24.13 -29.95
CA ALA A 3 0.82 -24.09 -29.92
C ALA A 3 1.42 -22.74 -30.38
N GLU A 4 0.66 -21.94 -31.14
CA GLU A 4 1.13 -20.68 -31.72
C GLU A 4 0.95 -19.50 -30.76
N VAL A 5 -0.11 -19.56 -29.93
CA VAL A 5 -0.30 -18.63 -28.79
C VAL A 5 0.80 -18.84 -27.74
N SER A 6 1.17 -20.09 -27.47
CA SER A 6 2.23 -20.42 -26.50
C SER A 6 3.61 -19.89 -26.91
N LYS A 7 3.92 -19.85 -28.21
CA LYS A 7 5.18 -19.28 -28.72
C LYS A 7 5.22 -17.74 -28.63
N LYS A 8 4.07 -17.07 -28.73
CA LYS A 8 3.98 -15.60 -28.66
C LYS A 8 4.11 -15.05 -27.24
N ILE A 9 3.81 -15.87 -26.24
CA ILE A 9 4.04 -15.55 -24.82
C ILE A 9 5.55 -15.63 -24.48
N HIS A 10 6.30 -16.54 -25.11
CA HIS A 10 7.74 -16.70 -24.88
C HIS A 10 8.64 -15.61 -25.51
N SER A 11 8.12 -14.78 -26.42
CA SER A 11 8.92 -13.75 -27.11
C SER A 11 8.87 -12.37 -26.46
N HIS A 12 8.04 -12.17 -25.43
CA HIS A 12 8.06 -10.93 -24.67
C HIS A 12 9.17 -11.06 -23.62
N LYS A 13 10.37 -10.60 -24.02
CA LYS A 13 11.45 -10.27 -23.09
C LYS A 13 10.82 -9.59 -21.87
N LEU A 14 11.05 -10.17 -20.70
CA LEU A 14 10.93 -9.47 -19.43
C LEU A 14 11.73 -8.19 -19.58
N ILE A 15 11.01 -7.09 -19.79
CA ILE A 15 11.58 -5.76 -19.61
C ILE A 15 11.85 -5.72 -18.12
N GLU A 16 13.14 -5.80 -17.79
CA GLU A 16 13.67 -5.57 -16.46
C GLU A 16 13.38 -4.10 -16.12
N ALA A 17 12.15 -3.84 -15.68
CA ALA A 17 11.78 -2.58 -15.07
C ALA A 17 12.52 -2.54 -13.74
N LYS A 18 13.51 -1.64 -13.67
CA LYS A 18 14.26 -1.25 -12.48
C LYS A 18 13.39 -0.53 -11.44
N ASP A 19 12.16 -0.97 -11.26
CA ASP A 19 11.24 -0.41 -10.30
C ASP A 19 10.93 -1.52 -9.29
N ASN A 20 11.14 -1.20 -8.02
CA ASN A 20 11.05 -2.09 -6.88
C ASN A 20 9.65 -2.71 -6.73
N ILE A 21 9.33 -3.72 -7.54
CA ILE A 21 8.15 -4.54 -7.36
C ILE A 21 8.44 -5.44 -6.15
N THR A 22 8.06 -5.00 -4.96
CA THR A 22 7.99 -5.87 -3.78
C THR A 22 6.86 -6.86 -4.01
N ILE A 23 7.21 -8.05 -4.49
CA ILE A 23 6.31 -9.18 -4.61
C ILE A 23 6.04 -9.67 -3.18
N PHE A 24 4.83 -9.43 -2.65
CA PHE A 24 4.42 -9.86 -1.31
C PHE A 24 4.09 -11.36 -1.21
N GLU A 25 4.11 -12.10 -2.32
CA GLU A 25 3.82 -13.55 -2.36
C GLU A 25 5.09 -14.40 -2.24
N SER A 26 5.88 -14.13 -1.22
CA SER A 26 6.94 -15.03 -0.77
C SER A 26 6.67 -15.36 0.69
N GLU A 27 5.89 -16.42 0.95
CA GLU A 27 5.84 -17.12 2.24
C GLU A 27 7.18 -17.82 2.56
N GLY A 28 8.30 -17.12 2.33
CA GLY A 28 9.61 -17.49 2.80
C GLY A 28 9.75 -17.00 4.23
N ARG A 29 9.29 -17.83 5.18
CA ARG A 29 9.62 -17.80 6.62
C ARG A 29 10.22 -16.48 7.09
N ILE A 30 9.36 -15.54 7.43
CA ILE A 30 9.74 -14.48 8.36
C ILE A 30 10.21 -15.23 9.61
N ASN A 31 11.52 -15.19 9.91
CA ASN A 31 12.04 -15.70 11.19
C ASN A 31 11.17 -15.09 12.29
N GLU A 32 10.70 -15.91 13.23
CA GLU A 32 9.85 -15.52 14.37
C GLU A 32 10.12 -14.06 14.73
N LEU A 33 9.20 -13.20 14.29
CA LEU A 33 9.32 -11.76 14.37
C LEU A 33 9.86 -11.42 15.75
N GLU A 34 10.94 -10.65 15.80
CA GLU A 34 11.23 -9.84 16.98
C GLU A 34 10.06 -8.85 17.08
N ILE A 35 8.96 -9.30 17.70
CA ILE A 35 7.73 -8.53 17.85
C ILE A 35 8.08 -7.39 18.77
N GLN A 36 8.44 -6.25 18.19
CA GLN A 36 8.46 -4.99 18.92
C GLN A 36 7.01 -4.65 19.24
N ARG A 37 6.60 -4.92 20.48
CA ARG A 37 5.32 -4.47 20.99
C ARG A 37 5.36 -2.94 21.03
N LEU A 38 4.50 -2.33 20.23
CA LEU A 38 4.26 -0.89 20.32
C LEU A 38 3.73 -0.59 21.73
N ASN A 39 4.32 0.42 22.39
CA ASN A 39 3.71 0.96 23.60
C ASN A 39 2.51 1.82 23.20
N TRP A 40 1.32 1.31 23.46
CA TRP A 40 0.04 1.95 23.15
C TRP A 40 -0.21 3.26 23.91
N GLU A 41 0.52 3.54 25.00
CA GLU A 41 0.36 4.76 25.80
C GLU A 41 0.57 6.07 24.99
N HIS A 42 1.33 6.02 23.89
CA HIS A 42 1.55 7.17 23.02
C HIS A 42 0.44 7.38 21.98
N LEU A 43 -0.43 6.40 21.77
CA LEU A 43 -1.48 6.46 20.74
C LEU A 43 -2.75 7.19 21.23
N GLU A 44 -2.92 7.30 22.56
CA GLU A 44 -4.10 7.95 23.16
C GLU A 44 -4.01 9.49 23.16
N LYS A 45 -2.84 10.04 22.85
CA LYS A 45 -2.62 11.49 22.84
C LYS A 45 -2.87 12.03 21.44
N GLU A 46 -3.80 12.97 21.31
CA GLU A 46 -3.95 13.72 20.07
C GLU A 46 -2.71 14.59 19.84
N ASP A 47 -1.77 14.09 19.04
CA ASP A 47 -0.70 14.87 18.43
C ASP A 47 -1.24 15.99 17.54
N VAL A 48 -0.40 17.01 17.34
CA VAL A 48 -0.71 18.19 16.51
C VAL A 48 -1.09 17.79 15.08
N LYS A 49 -0.51 16.70 14.56
CA LYS A 49 -0.75 16.17 13.22
C LYS A 49 -1.09 14.68 13.31
N MET A 50 -2.26 14.32 12.84
CA MET A 50 -2.72 12.94 12.73
C MET A 50 -2.99 12.60 11.28
N ILE A 51 -2.62 11.40 10.85
CA ILE A 51 -2.96 10.91 9.52
C ILE A 51 -3.54 9.51 9.65
N TYR A 52 -4.74 9.32 9.11
CA TYR A 52 -5.44 8.06 9.11
C TYR A 52 -5.41 7.49 7.70
N THR A 53 -5.17 6.19 7.58
CA THR A 53 -5.14 5.45 6.32
C THR A 53 -6.23 4.40 6.31
N ASP A 54 -6.76 4.10 5.12
CA ASP A 54 -7.70 3.01 4.93
C ASP A 54 -7.53 2.39 3.54
N GLY A 55 -7.70 1.07 3.44
CA GLY A 55 -7.75 0.31 2.21
C GLY A 55 -9.08 -0.42 2.12
N SER A 56 -9.80 -0.28 1.00
CA SER A 56 -11.08 -0.96 0.81
C SER A 56 -11.18 -1.71 -0.50
N LYS A 57 -11.97 -2.79 -0.48
CA LYS A 57 -12.35 -3.56 -1.67
C LYS A 57 -13.85 -3.83 -1.65
N MET A 58 -14.56 -3.41 -2.70
CA MET A 58 -15.99 -3.65 -2.90
C MET A 58 -16.25 -3.94 -4.37
N ASP A 59 -16.96 -5.03 -4.69
CA ASP A 59 -17.29 -5.43 -6.07
C ASP A 59 -16.08 -5.42 -7.03
N ASP A 60 -14.98 -6.04 -6.60
CA ASP A 60 -13.68 -6.05 -7.28
C ASP A 60 -13.02 -4.66 -7.48
N LYS A 61 -13.62 -3.60 -6.95
CA LYS A 61 -13.02 -2.26 -6.94
C LYS A 61 -12.23 -2.07 -5.67
N VAL A 62 -10.93 -1.81 -5.83
CA VAL A 62 -9.94 -1.63 -4.78
C VAL A 62 -9.49 -0.18 -4.74
N VAL A 63 -9.65 0.48 -3.61
CA VAL A 63 -9.14 1.84 -3.38
C VAL A 63 -8.31 1.88 -2.12
N CYS A 64 -7.38 2.82 -2.06
CA CYS A 64 -6.78 3.24 -0.80
C CYS A 64 -7.00 4.74 -0.61
N ASN A 65 -7.02 5.17 0.63
CA ASN A 65 -7.15 6.57 0.98
C ASN A 65 -6.31 6.92 2.20
N PHE A 66 -6.09 8.21 2.38
CA PHE A 66 -5.70 8.76 3.66
C PHE A 66 -6.36 10.11 3.90
N VAL A 67 -6.49 10.47 5.18
CA VAL A 67 -6.94 11.79 5.63
C VAL A 67 -5.98 12.32 6.69
N SER A 68 -5.54 13.57 6.53
CA SER A 68 -4.70 14.27 7.49
C SER A 68 -5.51 15.28 8.28
N PHE A 69 -5.25 15.31 9.58
CA PHE A 69 -5.80 16.27 10.53
C PHE A 69 -4.66 17.07 11.13
N THR A 70 -4.89 18.37 11.30
CA THR A 70 -4.03 19.25 12.09
C THR A 70 -4.89 19.92 13.16
N THR A 71 -4.51 19.77 14.43
CA THR A 71 -5.25 20.34 15.58
C THR A 71 -6.75 20.02 15.55
N GLY A 72 -7.10 18.76 15.28
CA GLY A 72 -8.50 18.29 15.21
C GLY A 72 -9.29 18.74 13.97
N LYS A 73 -8.66 19.45 13.03
CA LYS A 73 -9.30 19.86 11.77
C LYS A 73 -8.73 19.09 10.59
N GLU A 74 -9.61 18.54 9.75
CA GLU A 74 -9.23 17.94 8.48
C GLU A 74 -8.50 18.97 7.60
N PHE A 75 -7.32 18.60 7.13
CA PHE A 75 -6.47 19.43 6.31
C PHE A 75 -6.45 18.94 4.86
N GLU A 76 -6.29 17.63 4.66
CA GLU A 76 -6.18 17.04 3.34
C GLU A 76 -6.70 15.61 3.34
N HIS A 77 -7.25 15.19 2.20
CA HIS A 77 -7.68 13.82 1.98
C HIS A 77 -7.38 13.42 0.54
N ARG A 78 -6.83 12.23 0.34
CA ARG A 78 -6.49 11.69 -0.97
C ARG A 78 -7.04 10.27 -1.11
N ILE A 79 -7.64 9.98 -2.27
CA ILE A 79 -8.12 8.64 -2.65
C ILE A 79 -7.39 8.21 -3.93
N TYR A 80 -6.95 6.97 -3.97
CA TYR A 80 -6.30 6.36 -5.11
C TYR A 80 -7.03 5.08 -5.51
N ARG A 81 -7.23 4.92 -6.82
CA ARG A 81 -7.81 3.70 -7.39
C ARG A 81 -6.69 2.75 -7.82
N LEU A 82 -6.73 1.53 -7.29
CA LEU A 82 -5.79 0.47 -7.68
C LEU A 82 -6.37 -0.37 -8.82
N SER A 83 -5.62 -1.37 -9.29
CA SER A 83 -6.17 -2.40 -10.19
C SER A 83 -7.25 -3.23 -9.48
N ASP A 84 -8.25 -3.70 -10.22
CA ASP A 84 -9.33 -4.55 -9.71
C ASP A 84 -8.80 -5.86 -9.12
N ASN A 85 -7.66 -6.32 -9.64
CA ASN A 85 -7.00 -7.55 -9.21
C ASN A 85 -6.19 -7.38 -7.92
N CYS A 86 -6.06 -6.16 -7.37
CA CYS A 86 -5.37 -5.95 -6.11
C CYS A 86 -6.15 -6.55 -4.93
N SER A 87 -5.43 -6.91 -3.86
CA SER A 87 -6.04 -7.26 -2.58
C SER A 87 -6.26 -6.01 -1.73
N VAL A 88 -7.13 -6.11 -0.72
CA VAL A 88 -7.29 -5.04 0.27
C VAL A 88 -5.97 -4.78 1.03
N PHE A 89 -5.18 -5.83 1.29
CA PHE A 89 -3.86 -5.69 1.93
C PHE A 89 -2.88 -4.85 1.10
N MET A 90 -2.89 -4.99 -0.24
CA MET A 90 -2.08 -4.14 -1.12
C MET A 90 -2.52 -2.67 -1.04
N ALA A 91 -3.83 -2.42 -0.90
CA ALA A 91 -4.38 -1.08 -0.74
C ALA A 91 -3.92 -0.44 0.60
N GLU A 92 -4.00 -1.19 1.70
CA GLU A 92 -3.54 -0.74 3.03
C GLU A 92 -2.07 -0.35 3.03
N VAL A 93 -1.20 -1.24 2.52
CA VAL A 93 0.25 -0.98 2.45
C VAL A 93 0.54 0.23 1.56
N LEU A 94 -0.18 0.38 0.44
CA LEU A 94 -0.03 1.53 -0.43
C LEU A 94 -0.49 2.82 0.25
N ALA A 95 -1.58 2.80 1.03
CA ALA A 95 -2.04 3.95 1.81
C ALA A 95 -0.92 4.46 2.74
N ILE A 96 -0.29 3.54 3.48
CA ILE A 96 0.83 3.84 4.38
C ILE A 96 2.01 4.41 3.59
N LYS A 97 2.40 3.80 2.47
CA LYS A 97 3.48 4.31 1.61
C LYS A 97 3.21 5.75 1.15
N LEU A 98 2.00 6.02 0.66
CA LEU A 98 1.60 7.35 0.18
C LEU A 98 1.61 8.39 1.29
N VAL A 99 1.23 7.99 2.51
CA VAL A 99 1.34 8.87 3.69
C VAL A 99 2.80 9.17 4.04
N VAL A 100 3.69 8.19 3.97
CA VAL A 100 5.12 8.43 4.19
C VAL A 100 5.70 9.39 3.15
N GLU A 101 5.36 9.21 1.88
CA GLU A 101 5.75 10.14 0.79
C GLU A 101 5.18 11.55 1.03
N TYR A 102 3.90 11.65 1.38
CA TYR A 102 3.26 12.91 1.74
C TYR A 102 3.96 13.61 2.91
N ILE A 103 4.31 12.87 3.96
CA ILE A 103 5.04 13.37 5.12
C ILE A 103 6.39 13.94 4.66
N ILE A 104 7.17 13.19 3.87
CA ILE A 104 8.48 13.62 3.36
C ILE A 104 8.37 14.89 2.50
N GLU A 105 7.35 15.00 1.64
CA GLU A 105 7.12 16.17 0.79
C GLU A 105 6.73 17.44 1.56
N HIS A 106 6.16 17.29 2.76
CA HIS A 106 5.62 18.39 3.58
C HIS A 106 6.43 18.59 4.88
N HIS A 107 7.70 18.15 4.90
CA HIS A 107 8.67 18.36 5.96
C HIS A 107 9.75 19.37 5.58
#